data_AF-A0A672SP69-F1
#
_entry.id   AF-A0A672SP69-F1
#
_cell.length_a   1.000
_cell.length_b   1.000
_cell.length_c   1.000
_cell.angle_alpha   90.00
_cell.angle_beta   90.00
_cell.angle_gamma   90.00
#
_symmetry.space_group_name_H-M   'P 1'
#
loop_
_entity.id
_entity.type
_entity.pdbx_description
1 polymer ?
#
loop_
_entity_poly.entity_id
_entity_poly.type
_entity_poly.pdbx_seq_one_letter_code
_entity_poly.pdbx_strand_id
1 'polypeptide(L)'
;MPVDRMRMRPWLEQQIESGQIQGLHWLNEEKKIFQIPWMHAARHGWDLEKDAPLFMNWAIHTGKYRPGIDKPDPKTWKANFRCAMNSLPDIEEVKDKSMKKGNNAFRMYRMLSSYEKAVKKGNFSH
;
A
#
# COMPACT_ATOMS: atom_id res chain seq x y z
N MET A 1 8.03 -15.18 22.13
CA MET A 1 6.96 -15.71 21.25
C MET A 1 6.91 -14.86 19.98
N PRO A 2 6.68 -15.41 18.79
CA PRO A 2 6.38 -14.57 17.63
C PRO A 2 5.13 -13.76 17.96
N VAL A 3 5.21 -12.44 17.85
CA VAL A 3 4.03 -11.59 17.97
C VAL A 3 3.18 -11.88 16.72
N ASP A 4 1.96 -12.39 16.91
CA ASP A 4 1.02 -12.58 15.82
C ASP A 4 0.71 -11.22 15.18
N ARG A 5 1.39 -10.96 14.07
CA ARG A 5 1.30 -9.70 13.36
C ARG A 5 0.25 -9.80 12.26
N MET A 6 -0.65 -8.83 12.25
CA MET A 6 -1.65 -8.69 11.18
C MET A 6 -0.98 -8.72 9.80
N ARG A 7 -1.51 -9.57 8.92
CA ARG A 7 -1.04 -9.68 7.53
C ARG A 7 -1.32 -8.38 6.75
N MET A 8 -0.61 -8.19 5.64
CA MET A 8 -0.65 -6.93 4.90
C MET A 8 -2.04 -6.50 4.42
N ARG A 9 -2.83 -7.42 3.86
CA ARG A 9 -4.18 -7.11 3.34
C ARG A 9 -5.09 -6.50 4.42
N PRO A 10 -5.39 -7.18 5.55
CA PRO A 10 -6.23 -6.59 6.60
C PRO A 10 -5.59 -5.36 7.25
N TRP A 11 -4.27 -5.31 7.37
CA TRP A 11 -3.58 -4.12 7.87
C TRP A 11 -3.81 -2.90 6.95
N LEU A 12 -3.73 -3.10 5.64
CA LEU A 12 -3.94 -2.04 4.66
C LEU A 12 -5.39 -1.58 4.63
N GLU A 13 -6.36 -2.50 4.74
CA GLU A 13 -7.78 -2.16 4.90
C GLU A 13 -7.98 -1.21 6.09
N GLN A 14 -7.40 -1.54 7.25
CA GLN A 14 -7.48 -0.66 8.43
C GLN A 14 -6.83 0.72 8.22
N GLN A 15 -5.69 0.78 7.53
CA GLN A 15 -5.06 2.07 7.22
C GLN A 15 -5.96 2.93 6.31
N ILE A 16 -6.62 2.33 5.32
CA ILE A 16 -7.58 3.04 4.45
C ILE A 16 -8.80 3.51 5.25
N GLU A 17 -9.40 2.62 6.04
CA GLU A 17 -10.61 2.91 6.85
C GLU A 17 -10.37 3.98 7.92
N SER A 18 -9.15 4.06 8.47
CA SER A 18 -8.79 5.06 9.47
C SER A 18 -8.89 6.51 8.97
N GLY A 19 -8.78 6.72 7.66
CA GLY A 19 -8.78 8.04 7.03
C GLY A 19 -7.62 8.97 7.46
N GLN A 20 -6.61 8.46 8.18
CA GLN A 20 -5.55 9.30 8.77
C GLN A 20 -4.48 9.73 7.76
N ILE A 21 -4.35 9.01 6.64
CA ILE A 21 -3.31 9.26 5.63
C ILE A 21 -3.95 9.99 4.46
N GLN A 22 -3.54 11.24 4.23
CA GLN A 22 -4.04 12.04 3.13
C GLN A 22 -3.83 11.34 1.79
N GLY A 23 -4.91 11.25 0.99
CA GLY A 23 -4.88 10.65 -0.34
C GLY A 23 -4.91 9.12 -0.36
N LEU A 24 -4.88 8.44 0.80
CA LEU A 24 -5.18 7.01 0.94
C LEU A 24 -6.67 6.84 1.28
N HIS A 25 -7.48 6.39 0.34
CA HIS A 25 -8.92 6.22 0.55
C HIS A 25 -9.53 5.23 -0.44
N TRP A 26 -10.72 4.71 -0.09
CA TRP A 26 -11.57 3.98 -1.02
C TRP A 26 -12.08 4.92 -2.11
N LEU A 27 -11.90 4.54 -3.37
CA LEU A 27 -12.54 5.17 -4.53
C LEU A 27 -13.88 4.51 -4.85
N ASN A 28 -13.99 3.22 -4.54
CA ASN A 28 -15.23 2.47 -4.57
C ASN A 28 -15.13 1.34 -3.55
N GLU A 29 -15.81 1.48 -2.42
CA GLU A 29 -15.73 0.54 -1.31
C GLU A 29 -16.39 -0.81 -1.64
N GLU A 30 -17.53 -0.80 -2.35
CA GLU A 30 -18.22 -2.02 -2.78
C GLU A 30 -17.33 -2.92 -3.64
N LYS A 31 -16.57 -2.31 -4.56
CA LYS A 31 -15.63 -2.99 -5.46
C LYS A 31 -14.23 -3.14 -4.87
N LYS A 32 -14.03 -2.68 -3.62
CA LYS A 32 -12.75 -2.60 -2.90
C LYS A 32 -11.62 -1.99 -3.75
N ILE A 33 -11.94 -0.90 -4.45
CA ILE A 33 -10.99 -0.10 -5.22
C ILE A 33 -10.55 1.08 -4.37
N PHE A 34 -9.24 1.29 -4.26
CA PHE A 34 -8.64 2.34 -3.46
C PHE A 34 -7.44 2.94 -4.19
N GLN A 35 -6.97 4.09 -3.71
CA GLN A 35 -5.75 4.71 -4.21
C GLN A 35 -4.72 4.88 -3.10
N ILE A 36 -3.45 4.85 -3.50
CA ILE A 36 -2.31 5.14 -2.63
C ILE A 36 -1.50 6.29 -3.23
N PRO A 37 -1.20 7.36 -2.46
CA PRO A 37 -0.26 8.40 -2.87
C PRO A 37 1.11 7.80 -3.19
N TRP A 38 1.72 8.22 -4.30
CA TRP A 38 2.94 7.58 -4.81
C TRP A 38 4.01 8.58 -5.27
N MET A 39 4.06 9.77 -4.67
CA MET A 39 5.04 10.81 -5.00
C MET A 39 6.49 10.29 -4.90
N HIS A 40 7.32 10.72 -5.84
CA HIS A 40 8.73 10.32 -5.91
C HIS A 40 9.56 11.19 -4.95
N ALA A 41 10.39 10.58 -4.11
CA ALA A 41 11.14 11.29 -3.05
C ALA A 41 12.09 12.39 -3.58
N ALA A 42 12.54 12.29 -4.83
CA ALA A 42 13.36 13.32 -5.48
C ALA A 42 12.55 14.49 -6.08
N ARG A 43 11.22 14.53 -5.96
CA ARG A 43 10.41 15.65 -6.46
C ARG A 43 10.45 16.82 -5.48
N HIS A 44 10.47 18.03 -6.02
CA HIS A 44 10.32 19.25 -5.23
C HIS A 44 8.99 19.25 -4.47
N GLY A 45 9.03 19.57 -3.18
CA GLY A 45 7.87 19.57 -2.29
C GLY A 45 7.50 18.20 -1.70
N TRP A 46 8.29 17.14 -1.97
CA TRP A 46 8.15 15.87 -1.24
C TRP A 46 8.52 16.06 0.22
N ASP A 47 7.73 15.49 1.12
CA ASP A 47 7.90 15.60 2.56
C ASP A 47 7.69 14.25 3.27
N LEU A 48 8.50 13.98 4.30
CA LEU A 48 8.49 12.71 4.99
C LEU A 48 7.15 12.45 5.70
N GLU A 49 6.60 13.46 6.37
CA GLU A 49 5.39 13.34 7.17
C GLU A 49 4.13 13.26 6.29
N LYS A 50 4.16 13.90 5.12
CA LYS A 50 3.05 13.92 4.16
C LYS A 50 3.07 12.73 3.20
N ASP A 51 4.22 12.37 2.66
CA ASP A 51 4.32 11.42 1.53
C ASP A 51 4.83 10.02 1.90
N ALA A 52 5.40 9.85 3.10
CA ALA A 52 5.85 8.55 3.60
C ALA A 52 5.01 7.87 4.70
N PRO A 53 3.92 8.43 5.27
CA PRO A 53 3.31 7.88 6.49
C PRO A 53 2.80 6.45 6.30
N LEU A 54 2.21 6.10 5.15
CA LEU A 54 1.80 4.71 4.89
C LEU A 54 2.99 3.73 4.90
N PHE A 55 4.08 4.10 4.24
CA PHE A 55 5.26 3.23 4.12
C PHE A 55 5.98 3.12 5.46
N MET A 56 6.06 4.23 6.21
CA MET A 56 6.59 4.29 7.56
C MET A 56 5.76 3.41 8.50
N ASN A 57 4.43 3.55 8.51
CA ASN A 57 3.55 2.74 9.35
C ASN A 57 3.71 1.25 9.05
N TRP A 58 3.88 0.87 7.79
CA TRP A 58 4.18 -0.53 7.44
C TRP A 58 5.54 -0.99 7.96
N ALA A 59 6.57 -0.15 7.89
CA ALA A 59 7.88 -0.45 8.43
C ALA A 59 7.87 -0.60 9.96
N ILE A 60 7.12 0.25 10.67
CA ILE A 60 6.89 0.15 12.12
C ILE A 60 6.13 -1.14 12.42
N HIS A 61 5.00 -1.35 11.74
CA HIS A 61 4.17 -2.54 11.90
C HIS A 61 5.01 -3.79 11.72
N THR A 62 5.86 -3.85 10.70
CA THR A 62 6.74 -4.99 10.41
C THR A 62 8.02 -5.03 11.25
N GLY A 63 8.23 -4.08 12.17
CA GLY A 63 9.42 -3.99 13.02
C GLY A 63 10.71 -3.74 12.24
N LYS A 64 10.61 -3.28 11.00
CA LYS A 64 11.74 -2.85 10.15
C LYS A 64 12.16 -1.41 10.44
N TYR A 65 11.38 -0.67 11.21
CA TYR A 65 11.70 0.67 11.67
C TYR A 65 11.19 0.87 13.10
N ARG A 66 12.07 1.35 13.99
CA ARG A 66 11.75 1.72 15.37
C ARG A 66 11.95 3.24 15.53
N PRO A 67 10.86 4.02 15.66
CA PRO A 67 10.95 5.46 15.86
C PRO A 67 11.82 5.81 17.07
N GLY A 68 12.67 6.82 16.93
CA GLY A 68 13.60 7.26 17.98
C GLY A 68 14.84 6.38 18.18
N ILE A 69 14.91 5.22 17.52
CA ILE A 69 16.07 4.31 17.58
C ILE A 69 16.77 4.23 16.21
N ASP A 70 15.99 3.92 15.17
CA ASP A 70 16.52 3.75 13.82
C ASP A 70 16.47 5.08 13.05
N LYS A 71 17.38 5.28 12.09
CA LYS A 71 17.33 6.44 11.18
C LYS A 71 16.20 6.27 10.15
N PRO A 72 15.40 7.31 9.85
CA PRO A 72 14.41 7.26 8.78
C PRO A 72 15.00 6.87 7.41
N ASP A 73 14.38 5.90 6.74
CA ASP A 73 14.72 5.48 5.37
C ASP A 73 13.45 5.25 4.53
N PRO A 74 12.80 6.33 4.06
CA PRO A 74 11.56 6.26 3.29
C PRO A 74 11.71 5.49 1.96
N LYS A 75 12.91 5.46 1.39
CA LYS A 75 13.19 4.72 0.15
C LYS A 75 13.06 3.22 0.39
N THR A 76 13.68 2.72 1.45
CA THR A 76 13.61 1.31 1.84
C THR A 76 12.20 0.91 2.25
N TRP A 77 11.50 1.74 3.04
CA TRP A 77 10.12 1.47 3.44
C TRP A 77 9.18 1.33 2.24
N LYS A 78 9.26 2.27 1.28
CA LYS A 78 8.45 2.24 0.06
C LYS A 78 8.76 1.02 -0.82
N ALA A 79 10.03 0.64 -0.93
CA ALA A 79 10.43 -0.55 -1.68
C ALA A 79 9.88 -1.84 -1.04
N ASN A 80 10.01 -1.99 0.28
CA ASN A 80 9.50 -3.14 1.02
C ASN A 80 7.98 -3.24 0.96
N PHE A 81 7.28 -2.11 1.12
CA PHE A 81 5.82 -2.05 0.98
C PHE A 81 5.37 -2.52 -0.40
N ARG A 82 6.01 -2.01 -1.47
CA ARG A 82 5.70 -2.44 -2.84
C ARG A 82 5.92 -3.95 -3.04
N CYS A 83 7.02 -4.50 -2.53
CA CYS A 83 7.27 -5.94 -2.63
C CYS A 83 6.19 -6.76 -1.90
N ALA A 84 5.79 -6.32 -0.71
CA ALA A 84 4.74 -6.98 0.06
C ALA A 84 3.39 -6.92 -0.69
N MET A 85 3.00 -5.77 -1.26
CA MET A 85 1.81 -5.63 -2.11
C MET A 85 1.84 -6.59 -3.30
N ASN A 86 2.97 -6.61 -4.02
CA ASN A 86 3.12 -7.45 -5.20
C ASN A 86 3.11 -8.96 -4.89
N SER A 87 3.35 -9.35 -3.65
CA SER A 87 3.28 -10.76 -3.21
C SER A 87 1.86 -11.23 -2.92
N LEU A 88 0.88 -10.32 -2.80
CA LEU A 88 -0.50 -10.66 -2.50
C LEU A 88 -1.24 -11.06 -3.79
N PRO A 89 -1.79 -12.29 -3.87
CA PRO A 89 -2.53 -12.75 -5.05
C PRO A 89 -3.91 -12.09 -5.20
N ASP A 90 -4.40 -11.44 -4.14
CA ASP A 90 -5.72 -10.82 -4.03
C ASP A 90 -5.67 -9.30 -3.96
N ILE A 91 -4.52 -8.69 -4.31
CA ILE A 91 -4.43 -7.25 -4.57
C ILE A 91 -3.77 -7.03 -5.93
N GLU A 92 -4.39 -6.20 -6.77
CA GLU A 92 -3.87 -5.87 -8.10
C GLU A 92 -3.84 -4.37 -8.37
N GLU A 93 -2.82 -3.90 -9.09
CA GLU A 93 -2.72 -2.50 -9.54
C GLU A 93 -3.64 -2.29 -10.76
N VAL A 94 -4.54 -1.32 -10.67
CA VAL A 94 -5.38 -0.83 -11.78
C VAL A 94 -4.56 0.22 -12.56
N LYS A 95 -3.69 -0.29 -13.45
CA LYS A 95 -2.62 0.50 -14.10
C LYS A 95 -3.15 1.61 -15.00
N ASP A 96 -4.24 1.35 -15.70
CA ASP A 96 -4.91 2.26 -16.64
C ASP A 96 -5.44 3.52 -15.96
N LYS A 97 -5.81 3.43 -14.68
CA LYS A 97 -6.34 4.55 -13.90
C LYS A 97 -5.32 5.20 -12.96
N SER A 98 -4.08 4.72 -12.94
CA SER A 98 -3.03 5.23 -12.06
C SER A 98 -2.30 6.43 -12.64
N MET A 99 -2.17 7.51 -11.87
CA MET A 99 -1.39 8.69 -12.27
C MET A 99 0.05 8.63 -11.74
N LYS A 100 1.01 8.24 -12.59
CA LYS A 100 2.40 7.98 -12.17
C LYS A 100 3.32 9.21 -12.17
N LYS A 101 2.83 10.36 -12.62
CA LYS A 101 3.59 11.62 -12.77
C LYS A 101 2.82 12.77 -12.15
N GLY A 102 3.54 13.82 -11.74
CA GLY A 102 2.96 15.01 -11.11
C GLY A 102 3.11 15.01 -9.59
N ASN A 103 2.73 16.12 -8.97
CA ASN A 103 2.72 16.26 -7.51
C ASN A 103 1.59 15.46 -6.87
N ASN A 104 0.53 15.19 -7.64
CA ASN A 104 -0.60 14.36 -7.22
C ASN A 104 -0.46 12.91 -7.72
N ALA A 105 0.77 12.39 -7.80
CA ALA A 105 0.98 11.04 -8.31
C ALA A 105 0.36 10.01 -7.35
N PHE A 106 -0.43 9.07 -7.89
CA PHE A 106 -1.07 8.00 -7.15
C PHE A 106 -1.07 6.68 -7.94
N ARG A 107 -1.26 5.58 -7.22
CA ARG A 107 -1.54 4.25 -7.80
C ARG A 107 -2.88 3.76 -7.32
N MET A 108 -3.70 3.29 -8.25
CA MET A 108 -4.95 2.63 -7.93
C MET A 108 -4.74 1.14 -7.78
N TYR A 109 -5.39 0.58 -6.77
CA TYR A 109 -5.37 -0.83 -6.47
C TYR A 109 -6.79 -1.34 -6.25
N ARG A 110 -6.96 -2.65 -6.43
CA ARG A 110 -8.20 -3.36 -6.16
C ARG A 110 -7.91 -4.58 -5.30
N MET A 111 -8.69 -4.76 -4.24
CA MET A 111 -8.68 -6.02 -3.49
C MET A 111 -9.73 -6.96 -4.08
N LEU A 112 -9.31 -8.17 -4.44
CA LEU A 112 -10.19 -9.20 -5.00
C LEU A 112 -10.96 -9.88 -3.87
N SER A 113 -12.22 -10.23 -4.15
CA SER A 113 -12.98 -11.15 -3.32
C SER A 113 -12.38 -12.56 -3.38
N SER A 114 -12.75 -13.41 -2.41
CA SER A 114 -12.38 -14.83 -2.41
C SER A 114 -12.84 -15.56 -3.68
N TYR A 115 -14.03 -15.21 -4.19
CA TYR A 115 -14.57 -15.73 -5.44
C TYR A 115 -13.71 -15.32 -6.64
N GLU A 116 -13.42 -14.03 -6.80
CA GLU A 116 -12.61 -13.54 -7.91
C GLU A 116 -11.18 -14.12 -7.90
N LYS A 117 -10.61 -14.28 -6.70
CA LYS A 117 -9.32 -14.96 -6.51
C LYS A 117 -9.38 -16.41 -6.99
N ALA A 118 -10.45 -17.14 -6.68
CA ALA A 118 -10.63 -18.53 -7.09
C ALA A 118 -10.78 -18.66 -8.61
N VAL A 119 -11.62 -17.82 -9.24
CA VAL A 119 -11.80 -17.76 -10.70
C VAL A 119 -10.47 -17.46 -11.39
N LYS A 120 -9.73 -16.47 -10.89
CA LYS A 120 -8.43 -16.08 -11.44
C LYS A 120 -7.44 -17.24 -11.37
N LYS A 121 -7.38 -17.98 -10.24
CA LYS A 121 -6.52 -19.16 -10.11
C LYS A 121 -6.92 -20.27 -11.10
N GLY A 122 -8.22 -20.49 -11.32
CA GLY A 122 -8.73 -21.46 -12.29
C GLY A 122 -8.31 -21.17 -13.74
N ASN A 123 -8.33 -19.89 -14.14
CA ASN A 123 -7.98 -19.47 -15.51
C ASN A 123 -6.48 -19.61 -15.88
N PHE A 124 -5.58 -19.75 -14.90
CA PHE A 124 -4.16 -20.01 -15.14
C PHE A 124 -3.81 -21.52 -15.18
N SER A 125 -4.81 -22.41 -15.13
CA SER A 125 -4.62 -23.87 -15.05
C SER A 125 -4.79 -24.61 -16.39
N HIS A 126 -4.80 -23.89 -17.52
CA HIS A 126 -4.87 -24.47 -18.87
C HIS A 126 -3.58 -24.23 -19.63
#